data_AF-A0A1M7RV46-F1
#
_entry.id   AF-A0A1M7RV46-F1
#
_cell.length_a   1.000
_cell.length_b   1.000
_cell.length_c   1.000
_cell.angle_alpha   90.00
_cell.angle_beta   90.00
_cell.angle_gamma   90.00
#
_symmetry.space_group_name_H-M   'P 1'
#
loop_
_entity.id
_entity.type
_entity.pdbx_description
1 polymer ?
#
loop_
_entity_poly.entity_id
_entity_poly.type
_entity_poly.pdbx_seq_one_letter_code
_entity_poly.pdbx_strand_id
1 'polypeptide(L)' 'MPLIFHWGGPRHGEIDEVAAELLTSSVLVYDGPRWFGVYQRFEPVEVRTTPQGPAEVWVVRE' A
#
# COMPACT_ATOMS: atom_id res chain seq x y z
N MET A 1 6.26 10.71 5.76
CA MET A 1 5.39 10.03 4.78
C MET A 1 4.96 8.71 5.42
N PRO A 2 3.66 8.41 5.55
CA PRO A 2 3.18 7.14 6.11
C PRO A 2 3.74 5.93 5.36
N LEU A 3 4.02 4.85 6.10
CA LEU A 3 4.42 3.57 5.53
C LEU A 3 3.20 2.73 5.20
N ILE A 4 3.23 2.09 4.04
CA ILE A 4 2.25 1.08 3.67
C ILE A 4 2.95 -0.25 3.37
N PHE A 5 2.26 -1.33 3.68
CA PHE A 5 2.64 -2.69 3.36
C PHE A 5 1.73 -3.20 2.24
N HIS A 6 2.30 -3.60 1.12
CA HIS A 6 1.57 -4.12 -0.03
C HIS A 6 1.22 -5.59 0.14
N TRP A 7 -0.07 -5.91 0.19
CA TRP A 7 -0.58 -7.27 0.25
C TRP A 7 -1.26 -7.66 -1.07
N GLY A 8 -0.55 -8.44 -1.86
CA GLY A 8 -1.00 -8.94 -3.17
C GLY A 8 -0.46 -8.10 -4.32
N GLY A 9 -0.74 -8.55 -5.54
CA GLY A 9 -0.28 -7.91 -6.77
C GLY A 9 1.25 -7.84 -6.92
N PRO A 10 1.74 -6.98 -7.84
CA PRO A 10 3.15 -6.92 -8.22
C PRO A 10 4.11 -6.55 -7.09
N ARG A 11 3.65 -5.79 -6.09
CA ARG A 11 4.47 -5.31 -4.96
C ARG A 11 4.28 -6.11 -3.68
N HIS A 12 3.68 -7.31 -3.73
CA HIS A 12 3.39 -8.08 -2.52
C HIS A 12 4.64 -8.23 -1.63
N GLY A 13 4.51 -7.84 -0.35
CA GLY A 13 5.60 -7.91 0.63
C GLY A 13 6.51 -6.67 0.67
N GLU A 14 6.38 -5.76 -0.29
CA GLU A 14 7.10 -4.50 -0.28
C GLU A 14 6.48 -3.50 0.70
N ILE A 15 7.32 -2.60 1.20
CA ILE A 15 6.95 -1.49 2.07
C ILE A 15 7.36 -0.21 1.38
N ASP A 16 6.45 0.77 1.37
CA ASP A 16 6.65 2.01 0.67
C ASP A 16 6.28 3.22 1.52
N GLU A 17 7.02 4.32 1.34
CA GLU A 17 6.68 5.61 1.92
C GLU A 17 5.77 6.36 0.94
N VAL A 18 4.53 6.63 1.35
CA VAL A 18 3.54 7.30 0.51
C VAL A 18 3.22 8.68 1.08
N ALA A 19 3.05 9.68 0.22
CA ALA A 19 2.61 11.00 0.64
C ALA A 19 1.21 10.93 1.26
N ALA A 20 0.99 11.60 2.40
CA ALA A 20 -0.27 11.47 3.16
C ALA A 20 -1.49 11.94 2.34
N GLU A 21 -1.28 12.88 1.43
CA GLU A 21 -2.27 13.41 0.50
C GLU A 21 -2.79 12.33 -0.45
N LEU A 22 -1.93 11.39 -0.86
CA LEU A 22 -2.31 10.27 -1.73
C LEU A 22 -3.12 9.20 -0.98
N LEU A 23 -3.01 9.12 0.34
CA LEU A 23 -3.82 8.18 1.14
C LEU A 23 -5.28 8.63 1.29
N THR A 24 -5.59 9.89 0.99
CA THR A 24 -6.95 10.44 1.11
C THR A 24 -7.94 9.86 0.10
N SER A 25 -7.46 9.28 -1.00
CA SER A 25 -8.28 8.69 -2.06
C SER A 25 -8.81 7.29 -1.73
N SER A 26 -8.34 6.66 -0.63
CA SER A 26 -8.55 5.23 -0.32
C SER A 26 -8.05 4.26 -1.40
N VAL A 27 -7.39 4.76 -2.44
CA VAL A 27 -6.95 4.01 -3.63
C VAL A 27 -5.59 4.54 -4.09
N LEU A 28 -4.61 3.65 -4.19
CA LEU A 28 -3.29 3.95 -4.75
C LEU A 28 -3.12 3.18 -6.06
N VAL A 29 -2.71 3.89 -7.10
CA VAL A 29 -2.41 3.31 -8.41
C VAL A 29 -0.90 3.40 -8.63
N TYR A 30 -0.26 2.26 -8.84
CA TYR A 30 1.17 2.21 -9.17
C TYR A 30 1.35 2.12 -10.68
N ASP A 31 2.16 3.02 -11.26
CA ASP A 31 2.42 3.10 -12.71
C ASP A 31 3.87 2.79 -13.10
N GLY A 32 4.63 2.09 -12.25
CA GLY A 32 5.96 1.54 -12.57
C GLY A 32 5.93 0.57 -13.77
N PRO A 33 7.10 0.15 -14.32
CA PRO A 33 7.29 0.08 -15.76
C PRO A 33 6.37 -0.81 -16.60
N ARG A 34 5.58 -1.75 -16.06
CA ARG A 34 4.64 -2.56 -16.88
C ARG A 34 3.33 -3.04 -16.23
N TRP A 35 3.04 -2.76 -14.94
CA TRP A 35 1.81 -3.27 -14.31
C TRP A 35 1.20 -2.34 -13.26
N PHE A 36 -0.10 -2.08 -13.41
CA PHE A 36 -0.92 -1.30 -12.50
C PHE A 36 -1.58 -2.22 -11.47
N GLY A 37 -1.08 -2.21 -10.23
CA GLY A 37 -1.86 -2.69 -9.09
C GLY A 37 -2.69 -1.53 -8.55
N VAL A 38 -4.02 -1.70 -8.50
CA VAL A 38 -4.90 -0.79 -7.76
C VAL A 38 -4.96 -1.31 -6.33
N TYR A 39 -4.26 -0.61 -5.44
CA TYR A 39 -4.23 -0.93 -4.02
C TYR A 39 -5.31 -0.14 -3.32
N GLN A 40 -6.04 -0.81 -2.44
CA GLN A 40 -7.00 -0.18 -1.54
C GLN A 40 -6.55 -0.36 -0.11
N ARG A 41 -6.90 0.62 0.73
CA ARG A 41 -6.70 0.48 2.17
C ARG A 41 -7.44 -0.75 2.65
N PHE A 42 -6.76 -1.59 3.44
CA PHE A 42 -7.42 -2.73 4.05
C PHE A 42 -8.46 -2.23 5.06
N GLU A 43 -9.65 -2.82 5.03
CA GLU A 43 -10.74 -2.48 5.94
C GLU A 43 -11.21 -3.76 6.67
N PRO A 44 -11.16 -3.81 8.02
CA PRO A 44 -10.73 -2.74 8.93
C PRO A 44 -9.23 -2.43 8.81
N VAL A 45 -8.83 -1.17 9.06
CA VAL A 45 -7.42 -0.75 8.98
C VAL A 45 -6.53 -1.65 9.85
N GLU A 46 -5.59 -2.33 9.20
CA GLU A 46 -4.58 -3.18 9.84
C GLU A 46 -3.22 -2.49 9.75
N VAL A 47 -2.45 -2.55 10.83
CA VAL A 47 -1.07 -2.06 10.90
C VAL A 47 -0.15 -3.22 11.23
N ARG A 48 0.93 -3.39 10.46
CA ARG A 48 1.95 -4.41 10.68
C ARG A 48 3.27 -3.79 11.11
N THR A 49 3.94 -4.46 12.04
CA THR A 49 5.33 -4.14 12.38
C THR A 49 6.23 -4.63 11.26
N THR A 50 7.07 -3.75 10.73
CA THR A 50 8.06 -4.05 9.69
C THR A 50 9.44 -3.54 10.11
N PRO A 51 10.54 -3.99 9.46
CA PRO A 51 11.88 -3.46 9.73
C PRO A 51 12.00 -1.93 9.58
N GLN A 52 11.15 -1.31 8.75
CA GLN A 52 11.10 0.13 8.47
C GLN A 52 10.20 0.89 9.45
N GLY A 53 9.37 0.17 10.22
CA GLY A 53 8.41 0.75 11.15
C GLY A 53 7.00 0.17 11.01
N PRO A 54 6.01 0.72 11.73
CA PRO A 54 4.62 0.34 11.56
C PRO A 54 4.11 0.78 10.18
N ALA A 55 3.54 -0.16 9.41
CA ALA A 55 3.01 0.09 8.07
C ALA A 55 1.54 -0.34 7.97
N GLU A 56 0.69 0.49 7.39
CA GLU A 56 -0.71 0.14 7.13
C GLU A 56 -0.81 -0.91 6.02
N VAL A 57 -1.71 -1.88 6.14
CA VAL A 57 -1.90 -2.90 5.10
C VAL A 57 -2.76 -2.35 3.97
N TRP A 58 -2.26 -2.46 2.75
CA TRP A 58 -2.97 -2.10 1.52
C TRP A 58 -3.04 -3.32 0.61
N VAL A 59 -4.24 -3.67 0.16
CA VAL A 59 -4.50 -4.90 -0.61
C VAL A 59 -4.77 -4.58 -2.07
N VAL A 60 -4.32 -5.44 -2.99
CA VAL A 60 -4.83 -5.39 -4.37
C VAL A 60 -6.26 -5.93 -4.41
N ARG A 61 -7.15 -5.21 -5.10
CA ARG A 61 -8.45 -5.75 -5.53
C ARG A 61 -8.40 -6.13 -7.01
N GLU A 62 -9.00 -7.27 -7.32
CA GLU A 62 -9.37 -7.65 -8.69
C GLU A 62 -10.55 -6.81 -9.19
#